data_AF-A0A1H9D573-F1
#
_entry.id   AF-A0A1H9D573-F1
#
_cell.length_a   1.000
_cell.length_b   1.000
_cell.length_c   1.000
_cell.angle_alpha   90.00
_cell.angle_beta   90.00
_cell.angle_gamma   90.00
#
_symmetry.space_group_name_H-M   'P 1'
#
loop_
_entity.id
_entity.type
_entity.pdbx_description
1 polymer ?
#
loop_
_entity_poly.entity_id
_entity_poly.type
_entity_poly.pdbx_seq_one_letter_code
_entity_poly.pdbx_strand_id
1 'polypeptide(L)'
;MIARTKHLPRNKAWRFLPDAMEVFEEQKSFDDRQLHATGYLAKVVRAYAEALFDKKDVDGKARNHVWMLPGRMTAMLRHRWGLNLGDHNRKSRDDHRHHAIDAAVIGVIDRAMIKRLQDNARTVGAETLSRVLPSPPEPFPNYRDQVMAAVQGVNISHRAKHGSANPNNPSRTSGRLHEDTAFGLIQDVPENQADLTIGNVVVRKPTPSLSAKEIGQIRDVKLRHSVLTVTAASRDPGLSKRDADKLRAELLAKWGKETGHRRLRIIRKEDTVRPVSDVNGHPYKYFAPGEVSCVDLIEVDGKWVGRPLSVWDANSGQVQTWRDKWTDGTFVMRVHKNDMIQLFDWDDEEGSVVQGSNAIKRVVRLAPSSRLFYLSGPLEAGALQKRHEDAEDAFRWDFANFDKLRLRRARRVRIDELGRVHTIPHGKE
;
A
#
# COMPACT_ATOMS: atom_id res chain seq x y z
N MET A 1 23.07 -25.40 16.74
CA MET A 1 22.39 -25.04 15.47
C MET A 1 23.39 -24.55 14.41
N ILE A 2 24.29 -23.61 14.75
CA ILE A 2 25.28 -23.02 13.82
C ILE A 2 26.26 -24.04 13.22
N ALA A 3 26.79 -25.00 14.00
CA ALA A 3 27.73 -25.99 13.45
C ALA A 3 27.17 -26.82 12.28
N ARG A 4 25.84 -27.01 12.21
CA ARG A 4 25.17 -27.78 11.15
C ARG A 4 25.04 -26.99 9.84
N THR A 5 25.25 -25.67 9.85
CA THR A 5 25.15 -24.82 8.66
C THR A 5 26.32 -25.00 7.70
N LYS A 6 27.47 -25.51 8.19
CA LYS A 6 28.65 -25.84 7.38
C LYS A 6 28.39 -26.92 6.31
N HIS A 7 27.36 -27.73 6.52
CA HIS A 7 26.94 -28.78 5.58
C HIS A 7 25.81 -28.34 4.65
N LEU A 8 25.34 -27.09 4.77
CA LEU A 8 24.33 -26.54 3.88
C LEU A 8 24.98 -25.76 2.73
N PRO A 9 24.40 -25.79 1.53
CA PRO A 9 24.76 -24.87 0.46
C PRO A 9 24.72 -23.41 0.93
N ARG A 10 25.66 -22.58 0.45
CA ARG A 10 25.86 -21.18 0.89
C ARG A 10 24.58 -20.33 0.80
N ASN A 11 23.73 -20.57 -0.20
CA ASN A 11 22.43 -19.90 -0.39
C ASN A 11 21.36 -20.28 0.65
N LYS A 12 21.58 -21.33 1.43
CA LYS A 12 20.71 -21.77 2.54
C LYS A 12 21.35 -21.58 3.91
N ALA A 13 22.69 -21.69 4.00
CA ALA A 13 23.43 -21.61 5.26
C ALA A 13 23.19 -20.30 6.01
N TRP A 14 23.15 -19.17 5.30
CA TRP A 14 22.94 -17.84 5.90
C TRP A 14 21.64 -17.73 6.68
N ARG A 15 20.59 -18.49 6.32
CA ARG A 15 19.26 -18.46 6.98
C ARG A 15 19.29 -18.94 8.43
N PHE A 16 20.40 -19.49 8.88
CA PHE A 16 20.59 -20.09 10.21
C PHE A 16 21.78 -19.46 10.96
N LEU A 17 22.38 -18.41 10.41
CA LEU A 17 23.44 -17.65 11.07
C LEU A 17 22.83 -16.53 11.95
N PRO A 18 23.57 -15.98 12.92
CA PRO A 18 23.05 -14.94 13.82
C PRO A 18 22.52 -13.68 13.12
N ASP A 19 23.10 -13.34 11.97
CA ASP A 19 22.74 -12.22 11.08
C ASP A 19 21.59 -12.57 10.10
N ALA A 20 20.99 -13.76 10.20
CA ALA A 20 19.95 -14.22 9.27
C ALA A 20 18.77 -13.25 9.14
N MET A 21 18.37 -12.58 10.24
CA MET A 21 17.26 -11.62 10.19
C MET A 21 17.64 -10.32 9.47
N GLU A 22 18.89 -9.87 9.58
CA GLU A 22 19.39 -8.68 8.87
C GLU A 22 19.48 -8.96 7.37
N VAL A 23 20.12 -10.08 6.99
CA VAL A 23 20.21 -10.55 5.61
C VAL A 23 18.81 -10.81 5.02
N PHE A 24 17.88 -11.32 5.83
CA PHE A 24 16.49 -11.49 5.39
C PHE A 24 15.80 -10.16 5.12
N GLU A 25 15.88 -9.17 6.02
CA GLU A 25 15.25 -7.86 5.81
C GLU A 25 15.87 -7.10 4.62
N GLU A 26 17.18 -7.25 4.37
CA GLU A 26 17.84 -6.74 3.16
C GLU A 26 17.28 -7.41 1.88
N GLN A 27 17.16 -8.75 1.89
CA GLN A 27 16.66 -9.53 0.75
C GLN A 27 15.14 -9.46 0.55
N LYS A 28 14.37 -9.18 1.61
CA LYS A 28 12.90 -9.06 1.61
C LYS A 28 12.39 -7.96 0.67
N SER A 29 13.26 -7.02 0.32
CA SER A 29 12.99 -6.00 -0.71
C SER A 29 12.79 -6.59 -2.11
N PHE A 30 13.22 -7.83 -2.35
CA PHE A 30 12.99 -8.60 -3.57
C PHE A 30 11.98 -9.72 -3.30
N ASP A 31 10.72 -9.44 -3.60
CA ASP A 31 9.65 -10.42 -3.47
C ASP A 31 9.78 -11.43 -4.63
N ASP A 32 10.57 -12.50 -4.46
CA ASP A 32 10.77 -13.58 -5.45
C ASP A 32 9.44 -14.10 -6.04
N ARG A 33 8.37 -14.02 -5.24
CA ARG A 33 7.00 -14.34 -5.65
C ARG A 33 6.50 -13.44 -6.79
N GLN A 34 6.82 -12.15 -6.77
CA GLN A 34 6.46 -11.22 -7.85
C GLN A 34 7.22 -11.55 -9.13
N LEU A 35 8.51 -11.92 -9.03
CA LEU A 35 9.30 -12.34 -10.19
C LEU A 35 8.73 -13.61 -10.84
N HIS A 36 8.43 -14.64 -10.04
CA HIS A 36 7.83 -15.88 -10.54
C HIS A 36 6.44 -15.65 -11.17
N ALA A 37 5.59 -14.85 -10.52
CA ALA A 37 4.27 -14.50 -11.04
C ALA A 37 4.37 -13.73 -12.37
N THR A 38 5.29 -12.76 -12.47
CA THR A 38 5.51 -11.97 -13.69
C THR A 38 5.97 -12.86 -14.84
N GLY A 39 6.88 -13.80 -14.59
CA GLY A 39 7.35 -14.74 -15.61
C GLY A 39 6.26 -15.69 -16.12
N TYR A 40 5.35 -16.13 -15.23
CA TYR A 40 4.19 -16.92 -15.63
C TYR A 40 3.19 -16.11 -16.45
N LEU A 41 2.82 -14.91 -15.99
CA LEU A 41 1.90 -14.02 -16.71
C LEU A 41 2.41 -13.68 -18.11
N ALA A 42 3.71 -13.41 -18.26
CA ALA A 42 4.32 -13.16 -19.56
C ALA A 42 4.14 -14.36 -20.52
N LYS A 43 4.29 -15.60 -20.03
CA LYS A 43 4.05 -16.81 -20.84
C LYS A 43 2.59 -16.93 -21.27
N VAL A 44 1.64 -16.66 -20.38
CA VAL A 44 0.20 -16.70 -20.67
C VAL A 44 -0.16 -15.63 -21.70
N VAL A 45 0.30 -14.39 -21.50
CA VAL A 45 0.07 -13.27 -22.43
C VAL A 45 0.65 -13.58 -23.81
N ARG A 46 1.86 -14.15 -23.87
CA ARG A 46 2.45 -14.59 -25.14
C ARG A 46 1.59 -15.64 -25.84
N ALA A 47 1.17 -16.69 -25.12
CA ALA A 47 0.36 -17.75 -25.72
C ALA A 47 -0.98 -17.21 -26.24
N TYR A 48 -1.60 -16.30 -25.49
CA TYR A 48 -2.83 -15.61 -25.91
C TYR A 48 -2.58 -14.74 -27.16
N ALA A 49 -1.55 -13.89 -27.15
CA ALA A 49 -1.23 -13.03 -28.28
C ALA A 49 -0.87 -13.83 -29.54
N GLU A 50 -0.09 -14.92 -29.42
CA GLU A 50 0.24 -15.80 -30.54
C GLU A 50 -0.99 -16.48 -31.16
N ALA A 51 -2.08 -16.63 -30.41
CA ALA A 51 -3.34 -17.17 -30.93
C ALA A 51 -4.17 -16.15 -31.72
N LEU A 52 -3.88 -14.85 -31.60
CA LEU A 52 -4.59 -13.78 -32.31
C LEU A 52 -4.01 -13.50 -33.71
N PHE A 53 -2.84 -14.04 -34.04
CA PHE A 53 -2.16 -13.79 -35.31
C PHE A 53 -1.94 -15.10 -36.08
N ASP A 54 -2.09 -15.03 -37.40
CA ASP A 54 -1.80 -16.16 -38.26
C ASP A 54 -0.34 -16.57 -38.14
N LYS A 55 -0.10 -17.87 -38.05
CA LYS A 55 1.27 -18.42 -37.97
C LYS A 55 1.96 -18.47 -39.32
N LYS A 56 1.26 -18.10 -40.39
CA LYS A 56 1.77 -18.04 -41.76
C LYS A 56 1.49 -16.67 -42.35
N ASP A 57 2.46 -16.12 -43.06
CA ASP A 57 2.24 -14.93 -43.88
C ASP A 57 1.46 -15.26 -45.16
N VAL A 58 1.18 -14.22 -45.96
CA VAL A 58 0.53 -14.32 -47.27
C VAL A 58 1.26 -15.25 -48.25
N ASP A 59 2.56 -15.50 -48.04
CA ASP A 59 3.40 -16.38 -48.86
C ASP A 59 3.45 -17.82 -48.30
N GLY A 60 2.67 -18.13 -47.27
CA GLY A 60 2.63 -19.45 -46.62
C GLY A 60 3.82 -19.76 -45.71
N LYS A 61 4.72 -18.80 -45.44
CA LYS A 61 5.90 -18.99 -44.59
C LYS A 61 5.55 -18.84 -43.13
N ALA A 62 6.05 -19.75 -42.30
CA ALA A 62 5.88 -19.69 -40.86
C ALA A 62 6.48 -18.41 -40.27
N ARG A 63 5.65 -17.58 -39.62
CA ARG A 63 6.07 -16.37 -38.93
C ARG A 63 5.65 -16.42 -37.46
N ASN A 64 6.56 -15.97 -36.61
CA ASN A 64 6.24 -15.62 -35.23
C ASN A 64 6.02 -14.11 -35.20
N HIS A 65 4.83 -13.67 -34.79
CA HIS A 65 4.48 -12.25 -34.71
C HIS A 65 4.69 -11.65 -33.31
N VAL A 66 4.93 -12.50 -32.32
CA VAL A 66 5.06 -12.12 -30.91
C VAL A 66 6.44 -12.51 -30.39
N TRP A 67 7.12 -11.56 -29.76
CA TRP A 67 8.46 -11.74 -29.20
C TRP A 67 8.45 -11.34 -27.73
N MET A 68 9.23 -12.06 -26.92
CA MET A 68 9.46 -11.69 -25.53
C MET A 68 10.96 -11.55 -25.30
N LEU A 69 11.36 -10.40 -24.76
CA LEU A 69 12.74 -10.16 -24.36
C LEU A 69 12.92 -10.44 -22.88
N PRO A 70 14.03 -11.08 -22.45
CA PRO A 70 14.38 -11.15 -21.04
C PRO A 70 14.59 -9.75 -20.47
N GLY A 71 14.07 -9.46 -19.28
CA GLY A 71 14.17 -8.12 -18.68
C GLY A 71 15.61 -7.61 -18.50
N ARG A 72 16.60 -8.50 -18.36
CA ARG A 72 18.02 -8.13 -18.35
C ARG A 72 18.48 -7.48 -19.67
N MET A 73 17.95 -7.95 -20.80
CA MET A 73 18.27 -7.41 -22.12
C MET A 73 17.63 -6.03 -22.32
N THR A 74 16.37 -5.85 -21.91
CA THR A 74 15.69 -4.53 -21.90
C THR A 74 16.45 -3.54 -21.03
N ALA A 75 16.84 -3.93 -19.81
CA ALA A 75 17.58 -3.06 -18.91
C ALA A 75 18.96 -2.65 -19.48
N MET A 76 19.65 -3.58 -20.13
CA MET A 76 20.92 -3.30 -20.80
C MET A 76 20.72 -2.28 -21.94
N LEU A 77 19.79 -2.52 -22.87
CA LEU A 77 19.56 -1.61 -23.99
C LEU A 77 19.11 -0.22 -23.54
N ARG A 78 18.20 -0.15 -22.55
CA ARG A 78 17.77 1.11 -21.93
C ARG A 78 18.95 1.93 -21.40
N HIS A 79 19.88 1.28 -20.69
CA HIS A 79 21.07 1.95 -20.18
C HIS A 79 21.99 2.43 -21.31
N ARG A 80 22.19 1.60 -22.34
CA ARG A 80 23.10 1.93 -23.45
C ARG A 80 22.58 3.03 -24.39
N TRP A 81 21.26 3.16 -24.55
CA TRP A 81 20.63 4.27 -25.25
C TRP A 81 20.45 5.53 -24.38
N GLY A 82 20.94 5.53 -23.14
CA GLY A 82 20.84 6.70 -22.25
C GLY A 82 19.40 7.05 -21.86
N LEU A 83 18.52 6.05 -21.79
CA LEU A 83 17.09 6.18 -21.49
C LEU A 83 16.80 5.91 -20.00
N ASN A 84 17.43 6.64 -19.10
CA ASN A 84 17.18 6.56 -17.66
C ASN A 84 16.53 7.85 -17.16
N LEU A 85 15.59 7.72 -16.21
CA LEU A 85 15.02 8.86 -15.48
C LEU A 85 15.90 9.13 -14.24
N GLY A 86 16.30 10.39 -14.04
CA GLY A 86 17.12 10.85 -12.90
C GLY A 86 18.58 11.19 -13.27
N ASP A 87 19.24 11.97 -12.41
CA ASP A 87 20.46 12.71 -12.75
C ASP A 87 21.77 11.89 -12.77
N HIS A 88 21.74 10.61 -12.42
CA HIS A 88 22.99 9.83 -12.25
C HIS A 88 22.93 8.40 -12.79
N ASN A 89 22.29 8.16 -13.94
CA ASN A 89 22.33 6.88 -14.67
C ASN A 89 21.99 5.62 -13.81
N ARG A 90 21.44 5.82 -12.60
CA ARG A 90 20.97 4.83 -11.65
C ARG A 90 19.47 4.65 -11.90
N LYS A 91 19.03 3.39 -11.86
CA LYS A 91 17.62 3.02 -12.03
C LYS A 91 16.79 3.55 -10.87
N SER A 92 16.30 4.79 -10.93
CA SER A 92 15.25 5.22 -10.01
C SER A 92 13.98 4.44 -10.37
N ARG A 93 13.45 3.70 -9.38
CA ARG A 93 12.16 3.00 -9.49
C ARG A 93 11.03 3.84 -8.89
N ASP A 94 11.33 5.10 -8.63
CA ASP A 94 10.50 6.02 -7.86
C ASP A 94 9.61 6.87 -8.78
N ASP A 95 9.78 6.73 -10.09
CA ASP A 95 8.94 7.30 -11.12
C ASP A 95 8.36 6.20 -12.02
N HIS A 96 7.03 6.05 -12.07
CA HIS A 96 6.32 5.03 -12.85
C HIS A 96 6.55 5.12 -14.37
N ARG A 97 7.00 6.26 -14.91
CA ARG A 97 7.28 6.44 -16.36
C ARG A 97 8.39 5.53 -16.88
N HIS A 98 9.21 4.94 -16.01
CA HIS A 98 10.22 3.96 -16.43
C HIS A 98 9.62 2.76 -17.18
N HIS A 99 8.35 2.40 -16.91
CA HIS A 99 7.66 1.36 -17.67
C HIS A 99 7.39 1.76 -19.13
N ALA A 100 7.04 3.02 -19.38
CA ALA A 100 6.85 3.54 -20.74
C ALA A 100 8.17 3.55 -21.51
N ILE A 101 9.28 3.88 -20.84
CA ILE A 101 10.62 3.79 -21.43
C ILE A 101 11.00 2.35 -21.75
N ASP A 102 10.80 1.41 -20.81
CA ASP A 102 11.05 -0.01 -21.06
C ASP A 102 10.21 -0.51 -22.26
N ALA A 103 8.97 -0.04 -22.42
CA ALA A 103 8.12 -0.34 -23.57
C ALA A 103 8.64 0.27 -24.88
N ALA A 104 9.12 1.52 -24.88
CA ALA A 104 9.75 2.13 -26.05
C ALA A 104 10.99 1.34 -26.49
N VAL A 105 11.84 0.95 -25.53
CA VAL A 105 13.00 0.08 -25.76
C VAL A 105 12.58 -1.25 -26.40
N ILE A 106 11.53 -1.89 -25.91
CA ILE A 106 11.02 -3.15 -26.49
C ILE A 106 10.48 -2.93 -27.91
N GLY A 107 9.76 -1.84 -28.16
CA GLY A 107 9.07 -1.55 -29.42
C GLY A 107 9.99 -1.35 -30.62
N VAL A 108 11.24 -0.95 -30.40
CA VAL A 108 12.24 -0.69 -31.46
C VAL A 108 13.19 -1.87 -31.71
N ILE A 109 13.03 -2.98 -30.98
CA ILE A 109 13.91 -4.13 -31.13
C ILE A 109 13.33 -5.10 -32.16
N ASP A 110 14.11 -5.37 -33.21
CA ASP A 110 13.78 -6.35 -34.23
C ASP A 110 14.48 -7.70 -34.02
N ARG A 111 14.13 -8.68 -34.86
CA ARG A 111 14.70 -10.04 -34.78
C ARG A 111 16.21 -10.07 -35.05
N ALA A 112 16.71 -9.18 -35.91
CA ALA A 112 18.12 -9.10 -36.25
C ALA A 112 18.95 -8.60 -35.04
N MET A 113 18.45 -7.58 -34.35
CA MET A 113 19.02 -7.05 -33.11
C MET A 113 18.97 -8.10 -31.99
N ILE A 114 17.85 -8.82 -31.82
CA ILE A 114 17.76 -9.92 -30.83
C ILE A 114 18.80 -10.99 -31.12
N LYS A 115 18.91 -11.45 -32.38
CA LYS A 115 19.87 -12.49 -32.77
C LYS A 115 21.30 -12.02 -32.50
N ARG A 116 21.65 -10.81 -32.93
CA ARG A 116 22.96 -10.19 -32.64
C ARG A 116 23.25 -10.15 -31.14
N LEU A 117 22.28 -9.76 -30.32
CA LEU A 117 22.47 -9.70 -28.87
C LEU A 117 22.64 -11.09 -28.24
N GLN A 118 21.87 -12.08 -28.68
CA GLN A 118 21.95 -13.46 -28.21
C GLN A 118 23.27 -14.14 -28.61
N ASP A 119 23.70 -13.97 -29.86
CA ASP A 119 24.96 -14.53 -30.36
C ASP A 119 26.14 -13.95 -29.58
N ASN A 120 26.17 -12.63 -29.38
CA ASN A 120 27.20 -11.98 -28.57
C ASN A 120 27.14 -12.39 -27.08
N ALA A 121 25.94 -12.65 -26.55
CA ALA A 121 25.77 -13.07 -25.16
C ALA A 121 26.34 -14.45 -24.87
N ARG A 122 26.26 -15.36 -25.85
CA ARG A 122 26.84 -16.71 -25.77
C ARG A 122 28.37 -16.67 -25.80
N THR A 123 28.96 -15.75 -26.54
CA THR A 123 30.42 -15.64 -26.71
C THR A 123 31.11 -15.00 -25.50
N VAL A 124 30.51 -13.99 -24.87
CA VAL A 124 31.20 -13.15 -23.86
C VAL A 124 30.61 -13.28 -22.44
N GLY A 125 29.46 -13.95 -22.30
CA GLY A 125 28.72 -14.05 -21.03
C GLY A 125 27.85 -12.81 -20.74
N ALA A 126 26.72 -13.03 -20.05
CA ALA A 126 25.68 -12.02 -19.83
C ALA A 126 26.15 -10.73 -19.12
N GLU A 127 27.08 -10.88 -18.18
CA GLU A 127 27.62 -9.79 -17.36
C GLU A 127 28.59 -8.90 -18.16
N THR A 128 29.35 -9.49 -19.10
CA THR A 128 30.39 -8.81 -19.88
C THR A 128 29.85 -8.12 -21.14
N LEU A 129 28.65 -8.49 -21.59
CA LEU A 129 27.94 -7.90 -22.74
C LEU A 129 27.84 -6.37 -22.70
N SER A 130 27.64 -5.81 -21.51
CA SER A 130 27.49 -4.35 -21.32
C SER A 130 28.79 -3.59 -21.60
N ARG A 131 29.95 -4.24 -21.41
CA ARG A 131 31.29 -3.65 -21.55
C ARG A 131 31.94 -3.92 -22.91
N VAL A 132 31.52 -4.97 -23.61
CA VAL A 132 32.25 -5.51 -24.78
C VAL A 132 31.59 -5.18 -26.12
N LEU A 133 30.29 -4.88 -26.14
CA LEU A 133 29.62 -4.49 -27.38
C LEU A 133 29.87 -3.00 -27.70
N PRO A 134 30.02 -2.58 -28.97
CA PRO A 134 29.89 -1.17 -29.36
C PRO A 134 28.47 -0.68 -29.05
N SER A 135 28.29 0.63 -28.80
CA SER A 135 26.95 1.20 -28.53
C SER A 135 25.99 0.71 -29.60
N PRO A 136 24.85 0.10 -29.23
CA PRO A 136 23.89 -0.33 -30.24
C PRO A 136 23.55 0.90 -31.09
N PRO A 137 23.49 0.77 -32.43
CA PRO A 137 23.10 1.91 -33.25
C PRO A 137 21.78 2.44 -32.73
N GLU A 138 21.59 3.76 -32.79
CA GLU A 138 20.28 4.31 -32.52
C GLU A 138 19.27 3.65 -33.47
N PRO A 139 18.09 3.23 -32.97
CA PRO A 139 17.08 2.62 -33.83
C PRO A 139 16.71 3.50 -35.02
N PHE A 140 16.67 4.81 -34.82
CA PHE A 140 16.48 5.85 -35.83
C PHE A 140 17.03 7.19 -35.31
N PRO A 141 17.26 8.20 -36.19
CA PRO A 141 17.86 9.47 -35.79
C PRO A 141 17.10 10.16 -34.65
N ASN A 142 17.84 10.62 -33.63
CA ASN A 142 17.31 11.33 -32.46
C ASN A 142 16.34 10.49 -31.61
N TYR A 143 16.49 9.16 -31.62
CA TYR A 143 15.58 8.26 -30.88
C TYR A 143 15.48 8.63 -29.40
N ARG A 144 16.64 8.87 -28.76
CA ARG A 144 16.69 9.18 -27.33
C ARG A 144 15.86 10.42 -27.00
N ASP A 145 16.10 11.51 -27.71
CA ASP A 145 15.47 12.80 -27.39
C ASP A 145 13.96 12.76 -27.69
N GLN A 146 13.55 12.06 -28.75
CA GLN A 146 12.14 11.83 -29.05
C GLN A 146 11.44 11.02 -27.96
N VAL A 147 12.06 9.95 -27.44
CA VAL A 147 11.50 9.17 -26.32
C VAL A 147 11.43 10.01 -25.06
N MET A 148 12.49 10.73 -24.71
CA MET A 148 12.51 11.55 -23.49
C MET A 148 11.48 12.68 -23.54
N ALA A 149 11.28 13.31 -24.71
CA ALA A 149 10.22 14.29 -24.91
C ALA A 149 8.81 13.66 -24.79
N ALA A 150 8.57 12.51 -25.42
CA ALA A 150 7.28 11.82 -25.33
C ALA A 150 6.94 11.42 -23.89
N VAL A 151 7.94 10.97 -23.12
CA VAL A 151 7.78 10.54 -21.72
C VAL A 151 7.38 11.69 -20.79
N GLN A 152 7.73 12.94 -21.12
CA GLN A 152 7.30 14.11 -20.33
C GLN A 152 5.77 14.30 -20.35
N GLY A 153 5.11 13.94 -21.46
CA GLY A 153 3.65 14.06 -21.62
C GLY A 153 2.84 12.84 -21.14
N VAL A 154 3.47 11.82 -20.56
CA VAL A 154 2.79 10.59 -20.16
C VAL A 154 1.93 10.81 -18.91
N ASN A 155 0.63 10.63 -19.07
CA ASN A 155 -0.31 10.52 -17.96
C ASN A 155 -0.46 9.06 -17.53
N ILE A 156 -0.22 8.80 -16.25
CA ILE A 156 -0.22 7.43 -15.73
C ILE A 156 -1.62 7.03 -15.29
N SER A 157 -2.14 5.97 -15.90
CA SER A 157 -3.37 5.33 -15.47
C SER A 157 -3.12 4.45 -14.26
N HIS A 158 -3.81 4.74 -13.17
CA HIS A 158 -3.85 3.90 -11.98
C HIS A 158 -5.21 3.21 -11.93
N ARG A 159 -5.22 1.88 -11.81
CA ARG A 159 -6.46 1.14 -11.60
C ARG A 159 -7.09 1.55 -10.27
N ALA A 160 -8.23 2.23 -10.34
CA ALA A 160 -9.02 2.60 -9.18
C ALA A 160 -9.50 1.34 -8.43
N LYS A 161 -9.54 1.40 -7.11
CA LYS A 161 -10.02 0.29 -6.26
C LYS A 161 -11.45 0.56 -5.81
N HIS A 162 -12.38 0.49 -6.76
CA HIS A 162 -13.82 0.52 -6.48
C HIS A 162 -14.22 -0.91 -6.18
N GLY A 163 -14.13 -1.28 -4.91
CA GLY A 163 -14.51 -2.61 -4.47
C GLY A 163 -15.98 -2.90 -4.77
N SER A 164 -16.30 -4.11 -5.24
CA SER A 164 -17.70 -4.57 -5.28
C SER A 164 -18.12 -4.99 -3.87
N ALA A 165 -19.27 -4.51 -3.42
CA ALA A 165 -19.98 -5.01 -2.24
C ALA A 165 -21.43 -5.27 -2.64
N ASN A 166 -21.97 -6.42 -2.24
CA ASN A 166 -23.37 -6.76 -2.48
C ASN A 166 -23.97 -7.27 -1.17
N PRO A 167 -24.77 -6.45 -0.47
CA PRO A 167 -25.45 -6.88 0.76
C PRO A 167 -26.34 -8.12 0.58
N ASN A 168 -26.91 -8.32 -0.61
CA ASN A 168 -27.74 -9.49 -0.91
C ASN A 168 -26.92 -10.74 -1.21
N ASN A 169 -25.62 -10.59 -1.49
CA ASN A 169 -24.70 -11.70 -1.67
C ASN A 169 -23.31 -11.35 -1.10
N PRO A 170 -23.16 -11.36 0.24
CA PRO A 170 -21.93 -10.94 0.91
C PRO A 170 -20.80 -11.98 0.80
N SER A 171 -20.98 -13.06 0.02
CA SER A 171 -19.97 -14.11 -0.18
C SER A 171 -18.68 -13.61 -0.84
N ARG A 172 -18.70 -12.40 -1.42
CA ARG A 172 -17.55 -11.78 -2.09
C ARG A 172 -17.36 -10.36 -1.59
N THR A 173 -16.29 -10.16 -0.81
CA THR A 173 -15.77 -8.84 -0.46
C THR A 173 -14.49 -8.54 -1.23
N SER A 174 -14.25 -7.26 -1.51
CA SER A 174 -13.09 -6.73 -2.21
C SER A 174 -12.01 -6.16 -1.27
N GLY A 175 -12.23 -6.24 0.04
CA GLY A 175 -11.32 -5.77 1.07
C GLY A 175 -11.55 -6.45 2.42
N ARG A 176 -10.72 -6.10 3.40
CA ARG A 176 -10.79 -6.67 4.75
C ARG A 176 -12.02 -6.12 5.50
N LEU A 177 -12.94 -7.01 5.83
CA LEU A 177 -14.23 -6.67 6.47
C LEU A 177 -14.04 -6.08 7.87
N HIS A 178 -13.24 -6.75 8.71
CA HIS A 178 -12.93 -6.36 10.08
C HIS A 178 -11.47 -6.63 10.44
N GLU A 179 -10.99 -6.04 11.52
CA GLU A 179 -9.74 -6.45 12.16
C GLU A 179 -9.86 -7.85 12.77
N ASP A 180 -8.74 -8.56 12.90
CA ASP A 180 -8.71 -9.95 13.40
C ASP A 180 -9.01 -10.06 14.91
N THR A 181 -8.95 -8.94 15.63
CA THR A 181 -9.11 -8.94 17.09
C THR A 181 -10.59 -9.07 17.46
N ALA A 182 -10.93 -10.20 18.07
CA ALA A 182 -12.23 -10.41 18.69
C ALA A 182 -12.30 -9.75 20.07
N PHE A 183 -13.34 -8.98 20.30
CA PHE A 183 -13.64 -8.29 21.55
C PHE A 183 -14.86 -8.89 22.24
N GLY A 184 -14.87 -8.80 23.57
CA GLY A 184 -16.10 -8.91 24.37
C GLY A 184 -16.57 -7.53 24.78
N LEU A 185 -17.87 -7.25 24.67
CA LEU A 185 -18.45 -5.98 25.10
C LEU A 185 -18.55 -5.91 26.64
N ILE A 186 -18.31 -4.74 27.20
CA ILE A 186 -18.62 -4.45 28.61
C ILE A 186 -20.07 -3.98 28.66
N GLN A 187 -20.91 -4.68 29.43
CA GLN A 187 -22.31 -4.30 29.58
C GLN A 187 -22.43 -3.02 30.42
N ASP A 188 -23.35 -2.15 30.01
CA ASP A 188 -23.71 -0.94 30.74
C ASP A 188 -24.65 -1.26 31.92
N VAL A 189 -24.03 -1.72 33.00
CA VAL A 189 -24.68 -2.07 34.27
C VAL A 189 -23.92 -1.41 35.43
N PRO A 190 -24.56 -1.18 36.60
CA PRO A 190 -23.93 -0.49 37.73
C PRO A 190 -22.56 -1.05 38.14
N GLU A 191 -22.38 -2.37 38.05
CA GLU A 191 -21.14 -3.05 38.45
C GLU A 191 -19.96 -2.77 37.52
N ASN A 192 -20.21 -2.36 36.27
CA ASN A 192 -19.18 -2.13 35.25
C ASN A 192 -18.90 -0.64 35.00
N GLN A 193 -19.52 0.29 35.72
CA GLN A 193 -19.35 1.73 35.46
C GLN A 193 -17.89 2.17 35.55
N ALA A 194 -17.13 1.63 36.52
CA ALA A 194 -15.69 1.88 36.62
C ALA A 194 -14.91 1.38 35.38
N ASP A 195 -15.28 0.21 34.83
CA ASP A 195 -14.65 -0.33 33.62
C ASP A 195 -14.95 0.56 32.41
N LEU A 196 -16.18 1.07 32.29
CA LEU A 196 -16.63 1.91 31.18
C LEU A 196 -15.92 3.27 31.12
N THR A 197 -15.41 3.77 32.25
CA THR A 197 -14.51 4.95 32.25
C THR A 197 -13.19 4.70 31.53
N ILE A 198 -12.74 3.44 31.47
CA ILE A 198 -11.49 3.02 30.80
C ILE A 198 -11.76 2.65 29.34
N GLY A 199 -12.88 1.98 29.07
CA GLY A 199 -13.28 1.60 27.72
C GLY A 199 -14.51 0.69 27.66
N ASN A 200 -15.02 0.48 26.45
CA ASN A 200 -16.26 -0.26 26.18
C ASN A 200 -16.05 -1.75 25.84
N VAL A 201 -14.81 -2.20 25.63
CA VAL A 201 -14.51 -3.58 25.23
C VAL A 201 -13.39 -4.23 26.05
N VAL A 202 -13.35 -5.57 26.03
CA VAL A 202 -12.32 -6.40 26.64
C VAL A 202 -11.65 -7.28 25.60
N VAL A 203 -10.33 -7.37 25.68
CA VAL A 203 -9.51 -8.33 24.93
C VAL A 203 -8.61 -9.12 25.88
N ARG A 204 -8.25 -10.37 25.53
CA ARG A 204 -7.24 -11.13 26.28
C ARG A 204 -5.89 -11.01 25.59
N LYS A 205 -4.86 -10.57 26.32
CA LYS A 205 -3.48 -10.53 25.81
C LYS A 205 -2.55 -11.45 26.60
N PRO A 206 -1.53 -12.07 25.96
CA PRO A 206 -0.47 -12.79 26.66
C PRO A 206 0.20 -11.91 27.70
N THR A 207 0.33 -12.41 28.93
CA THR A 207 0.95 -11.70 30.05
C THR A 207 2.31 -11.08 29.70
N PRO A 208 3.29 -11.78 29.09
CA PRO A 208 4.60 -11.19 28.79
C PRO A 208 4.58 -10.11 27.69
N SER A 209 3.46 -9.95 26.97
CA SER A 209 3.32 -8.97 25.89
C SER A 209 2.69 -7.65 26.32
N LEU A 210 2.28 -7.52 27.59
CA LEU A 210 1.56 -6.34 28.08
C LEU A 210 2.48 -5.13 28.20
N SER A 211 2.14 -4.06 27.49
CA SER A 211 2.80 -2.75 27.62
C SER A 211 2.53 -2.09 28.98
N ALA A 212 3.34 -1.09 29.34
CA ALA A 212 3.16 -0.33 30.57
C ALA A 212 1.76 0.30 30.68
N LYS A 213 1.23 0.82 29.57
CA LYS A 213 -0.15 1.35 29.48
C LYS A 213 -1.19 0.26 29.72
N GLU A 214 -1.03 -0.90 29.11
CA GLU A 214 -2.00 -1.99 29.21
C GLU A 214 -2.05 -2.64 30.58
N ILE A 215 -0.94 -2.61 31.34
CA ILE A 215 -0.95 -3.04 32.74
C ILE A 215 -1.98 -2.21 33.52
N GLY A 216 -2.01 -0.89 33.33
CA GLY A 216 -3.03 -0.02 33.96
C GLY A 216 -4.47 -0.29 33.51
N GLN A 217 -4.65 -1.05 32.42
CA GLN A 217 -5.95 -1.40 31.84
C GLN A 217 -6.37 -2.85 32.14
N ILE A 218 -5.62 -3.58 32.97
CA ILE A 218 -6.02 -4.93 33.41
C ILE A 218 -7.36 -4.84 34.14
N ARG A 219 -8.38 -5.57 33.66
CA ARG A 219 -9.75 -5.47 34.18
C ARG A 219 -9.84 -5.81 35.67
N ASP A 220 -9.18 -6.89 36.09
CA ASP A 220 -9.14 -7.30 37.49
C ASP A 220 -8.22 -6.38 38.31
N VAL A 221 -8.79 -5.69 39.30
CA VAL A 221 -8.08 -4.70 40.11
C VAL A 221 -6.95 -5.33 40.93
N LYS A 222 -7.13 -6.54 41.48
CA LYS A 222 -6.10 -7.21 42.29
C LYS A 222 -4.92 -7.64 41.42
N LEU A 223 -5.21 -8.23 40.26
CA LEU A 223 -4.17 -8.60 39.30
C LEU A 223 -3.46 -7.36 38.76
N ARG A 224 -4.19 -6.26 38.50
CA ARG A 224 -3.61 -4.98 38.09
C ARG A 224 -2.56 -4.50 39.09
N HIS A 225 -2.91 -4.44 40.38
CA HIS A 225 -1.98 -4.02 41.42
C HIS A 225 -0.78 -4.97 41.54
N SER A 226 -1.01 -6.29 41.55
CA SER A 226 0.07 -7.29 41.62
C SER A 226 1.07 -7.11 40.47
N VAL A 227 0.57 -6.96 39.24
CA VAL A 227 1.41 -6.76 38.06
C VAL A 227 2.11 -5.41 38.08
N LEU A 228 1.43 -4.33 38.51
CA LEU A 228 2.03 -3.00 38.66
C LEU A 228 3.24 -3.04 39.61
N THR A 229 3.11 -3.72 40.75
CA THR A 229 4.17 -3.89 41.75
C THR A 229 5.35 -4.69 41.20
N VAL A 230 5.10 -5.87 40.61
CA VAL A 230 6.18 -6.72 40.10
C VAL A 230 6.90 -6.08 38.91
N THR A 231 6.23 -5.23 38.14
CA THR A 231 6.82 -4.51 37.01
C THR A 231 7.40 -3.14 37.36
N ALA A 232 7.41 -2.73 38.64
CA ALA A 232 7.83 -1.39 39.05
C ALA A 232 9.24 -1.02 38.58
N ALA A 233 10.20 -1.95 38.69
CA ALA A 233 11.58 -1.76 38.24
C ALA A 233 11.72 -1.46 36.74
N SER A 234 10.74 -1.86 35.92
CA SER A 234 10.75 -1.56 34.48
C SER A 234 10.36 -0.12 34.14
N ARG A 235 10.00 0.70 35.13
CA ARG A 235 9.63 2.11 34.97
C ARG A 235 10.69 3.07 35.48
N ASP A 236 11.89 2.57 35.77
CA ASP A 236 13.03 3.40 36.18
C ASP A 236 13.34 4.46 35.10
N PRO A 237 13.34 5.77 35.43
CA PRO A 237 13.67 6.84 34.49
C PRO A 237 15.06 6.71 33.85
N GLY A 238 15.99 5.98 34.48
CA GLY A 238 17.33 5.73 33.97
C GLY A 238 17.37 4.67 32.86
N LEU A 239 16.29 3.93 32.60
CA LEU A 239 16.23 2.92 31.56
C LEU A 239 15.86 3.50 30.20
N SER A 240 16.54 3.02 29.16
CA SER A 240 16.08 3.22 27.79
C SER A 240 14.73 2.53 27.59
N LYS A 241 13.90 3.03 26.65
CA LYS A 241 12.61 2.40 26.30
C LYS A 241 12.77 0.91 25.95
N ARG A 242 13.85 0.55 25.25
CA ARG A 242 14.12 -0.84 24.84
C ARG A 242 14.42 -1.72 26.05
N ASP A 243 15.22 -1.24 26.99
CA ASP A 243 15.59 -2.00 28.19
C ASP A 243 14.42 -2.12 29.15
N ALA A 244 13.64 -1.03 29.33
CA ALA A 244 12.39 -1.05 30.07
C ALA A 244 11.41 -2.08 29.51
N ASP A 245 11.23 -2.13 28.18
CA ASP A 245 10.34 -3.07 27.51
C ASP A 245 10.80 -4.53 27.68
N LYS A 246 12.11 -4.77 27.58
CA LYS A 246 12.72 -6.10 27.79
C LYS A 246 12.55 -6.57 29.23
N LEU A 247 12.95 -5.74 30.20
CA LEU A 247 12.84 -6.05 31.63
C LEU A 247 11.39 -6.31 32.03
N ARG A 248 10.45 -5.49 31.54
CA ARG A 248 9.01 -5.68 31.75
C ARG A 248 8.55 -7.05 31.26
N ALA A 249 8.93 -7.44 30.04
CA ALA A 249 8.55 -8.74 29.48
C ALA A 249 9.08 -9.92 30.32
N GLU A 250 10.32 -9.83 30.81
CA GLU A 250 10.94 -10.83 31.69
C GLU A 250 10.22 -10.95 33.04
N LEU A 251 9.94 -9.81 33.69
CA LEU A 251 9.20 -9.75 34.96
C LEU A 251 7.78 -10.33 34.83
N LEU A 252 7.08 -9.96 33.76
CA LEU A 252 5.76 -10.48 33.44
C LEU A 252 5.77 -11.99 33.14
N ALA A 253 6.81 -12.49 32.45
CA ALA A 253 6.97 -13.91 32.19
C ALA A 253 7.18 -14.71 33.49
N LYS A 254 8.02 -14.20 34.39
CA LYS A 254 8.26 -14.79 35.71
C LYS A 254 6.97 -14.82 36.55
N TRP A 255 6.30 -13.68 36.69
CA TRP A 255 5.04 -13.57 37.42
C TRP A 255 3.94 -14.49 36.83
N GLY A 256 3.84 -14.55 35.50
CA GLY A 256 2.88 -15.42 34.83
C GLY A 256 3.16 -16.91 35.06
N LYS A 257 4.44 -17.30 35.21
CA LYS A 257 4.85 -18.68 35.55
C LYS A 257 4.50 -19.02 37.00
N GLU A 258 4.76 -18.11 37.93
CA GLU A 258 4.51 -18.31 39.38
C GLU A 258 3.01 -18.35 39.70
N THR A 259 2.21 -17.47 39.08
CA THR A 259 0.78 -17.36 39.36
C THR A 259 -0.11 -18.21 38.45
N GLY A 260 0.45 -18.80 37.39
CA GLY A 260 -0.29 -19.55 36.37
C GLY A 260 -1.05 -18.68 35.35
N HIS A 261 -1.03 -17.34 35.47
CA HIS A 261 -1.76 -16.44 34.58
C HIS A 261 -1.02 -16.24 33.26
N ARG A 262 -1.46 -16.97 32.23
CA ARG A 262 -0.89 -16.88 30.86
C ARG A 262 -1.41 -15.71 30.04
N ARG A 263 -2.66 -15.31 30.26
CA ARG A 263 -3.32 -14.20 29.55
C ARG A 263 -4.19 -13.41 30.52
N LEU A 264 -4.15 -12.09 30.41
CA LEU A 264 -4.97 -11.18 31.21
C LEU A 264 -6.02 -10.48 30.36
N ARG A 265 -7.17 -10.17 30.98
CA ARG A 265 -8.25 -9.37 30.37
C ARG A 265 -7.88 -7.89 30.48
N ILE A 266 -7.86 -7.21 29.34
CA ILE A 266 -7.48 -5.81 29.20
C ILE A 266 -8.68 -5.04 28.68
N ILE A 267 -9.04 -3.95 29.36
CA ILE A 267 -10.09 -3.03 28.94
C ILE A 267 -9.51 -2.10 27.87
N ARG A 268 -10.26 -1.90 26.80
CA ARG A 268 -9.90 -0.99 25.70
C ARG A 268 -11.12 -0.18 25.29
N LYS A 269 -10.85 1.02 24.81
CA LYS A 269 -11.82 1.83 24.10
C LYS A 269 -11.73 1.53 22.61
N GLU A 270 -12.83 1.07 22.02
CA GLU A 270 -13.00 0.80 20.60
C GLU A 270 -14.47 1.05 20.24
N ASP A 271 -14.81 2.30 19.97
CA ASP A 271 -16.21 2.72 19.77
C ASP A 271 -16.82 2.21 18.45
N THR A 272 -15.96 1.72 17.54
CA THR A 272 -16.38 1.31 16.20
C THR A 272 -16.81 -0.16 16.11
N VAL A 273 -16.65 -0.95 17.19
CA VAL A 273 -16.95 -2.38 17.12
C VAL A 273 -18.37 -2.69 16.65
N ARG A 274 -18.51 -3.78 15.90
CA ARG A 274 -19.76 -4.31 15.39
C ARG A 274 -20.00 -5.71 15.94
N PRO A 275 -21.24 -6.05 16.33
CA PRO A 275 -21.56 -7.39 16.79
C PRO A 275 -21.53 -8.39 15.63
N VAL A 276 -21.13 -9.61 15.95
CA VAL A 276 -21.42 -10.82 15.18
C VAL A 276 -22.40 -11.63 16.01
N SER A 277 -23.54 -11.92 15.41
CA SER A 277 -24.64 -12.64 16.04
C SER A 277 -24.69 -14.10 15.64
N ASP A 278 -25.24 -14.92 16.52
CA ASP A 278 -25.61 -16.30 16.21
C ASP A 278 -26.85 -16.36 15.29
N VAL A 279 -27.31 -17.57 14.97
CA VAL A 279 -28.50 -17.80 14.13
C VAL A 279 -29.80 -17.23 14.72
N ASN A 280 -29.83 -16.99 16.03
CA ASN A 280 -30.97 -16.44 16.76
C ASN A 280 -30.87 -14.91 16.91
N GLY A 281 -29.80 -14.29 16.38
CA GLY A 281 -29.57 -12.85 16.46
C GLY A 281 -28.81 -12.38 17.70
N HIS A 282 -28.41 -13.28 18.62
CA HIS A 282 -27.70 -12.89 19.84
C HIS A 282 -26.22 -12.58 19.55
N PRO A 283 -25.73 -11.36 19.87
CA PRO A 283 -24.32 -11.03 19.72
C PRO A 283 -23.43 -11.89 20.62
N TYR A 284 -22.45 -12.59 20.03
CA TYR A 284 -21.49 -13.40 20.80
C TYR A 284 -20.04 -12.91 20.69
N LYS A 285 -19.72 -12.10 19.67
CA LYS A 285 -18.39 -11.47 19.48
C LYS A 285 -18.53 -10.08 18.87
N TYR A 286 -17.51 -9.26 19.08
CA TYR A 286 -17.45 -7.91 18.53
C TYR A 286 -16.14 -7.70 17.79
N PHE A 287 -16.18 -7.03 16.63
CA PHE A 287 -14.99 -6.75 15.82
C PHE A 287 -15.02 -5.30 15.34
N ALA A 288 -13.86 -4.64 15.32
CA ALA A 288 -13.71 -3.33 14.70
C ALA A 288 -13.72 -3.47 13.16
N PRO A 289 -14.41 -2.60 12.41
CA PRO A 289 -14.33 -2.57 10.95
C PRO A 289 -12.88 -2.47 10.46
N GLY A 290 -12.58 -3.13 9.34
CA GLY A 290 -11.22 -3.30 8.85
C GLY A 290 -10.82 -2.16 7.93
N GLU A 291 -11.10 -2.34 6.64
CA GLU A 291 -10.77 -1.34 5.63
C GLU A 291 -11.92 -0.35 5.39
N VAL A 292 -11.54 0.88 5.03
CA VAL A 292 -12.45 1.90 4.50
C VAL A 292 -12.58 1.68 3.01
N SER A 293 -13.81 1.47 2.53
CA SER A 293 -14.09 1.26 1.10
C SER A 293 -13.99 2.58 0.35
N CYS A 294 -14.69 3.61 0.86
CA CYS A 294 -14.67 4.95 0.30
C CYS A 294 -14.97 6.02 1.37
N VAL A 295 -14.81 7.28 0.98
CA VAL A 295 -15.29 8.44 1.73
C VAL A 295 -16.20 9.27 0.83
N ASP A 296 -17.45 9.46 1.26
CA ASP A 296 -18.35 10.42 0.63
C ASP A 296 -18.00 11.82 1.16
N LEU A 297 -17.76 12.76 0.26
CA LEU A 297 -17.62 14.17 0.59
C LEU A 297 -18.96 14.87 0.40
N ILE A 298 -19.35 15.65 1.41
CA ILE A 298 -20.62 16.34 1.48
C ILE A 298 -20.33 17.80 1.80
N GLU A 299 -21.01 18.70 1.11
CA GLU A 299 -20.99 20.12 1.41
C GLU A 299 -22.08 20.45 2.42
N VAL A 300 -21.68 21.09 3.52
CA VAL A 300 -22.54 21.50 4.63
C VAL A 300 -22.06 22.88 5.06
N ASP A 301 -22.94 23.88 5.06
CA ASP A 301 -22.64 25.27 5.44
C ASP A 301 -21.38 25.84 4.74
N GLY A 302 -21.24 25.57 3.45
CA GLY A 302 -20.12 26.02 2.63
C GLY A 302 -18.78 25.35 2.95
N LYS A 303 -18.76 24.26 3.73
CA LYS A 303 -17.59 23.45 4.04
C LYS A 303 -17.74 22.01 3.58
N TRP A 304 -16.63 21.36 3.23
CA TRP A 304 -16.65 19.93 2.91
C TRP A 304 -16.36 19.08 4.15
N VAL A 305 -17.26 18.14 4.42
CA VAL A 305 -17.15 17.10 5.45
C VAL A 305 -17.10 15.73 4.78
N GLY A 306 -16.62 14.72 5.51
CA GLY A 306 -16.46 13.36 4.97
C GLY A 306 -17.19 12.30 5.80
N ARG A 307 -17.95 11.44 5.13
CA ARG A 307 -18.49 10.20 5.70
C ARG A 307 -17.65 9.01 5.22
N PRO A 308 -16.87 8.35 6.09
CA PRO A 308 -16.27 7.08 5.72
C PRO A 308 -17.34 5.99 5.66
N LEU A 309 -17.23 5.14 4.63
CA LEU A 309 -17.95 3.88 4.50
C LEU A 309 -16.94 2.75 4.64
N SER A 310 -17.09 1.92 5.68
CA SER A 310 -16.24 0.74 5.83
C SER A 310 -16.63 -0.36 4.85
N VAL A 311 -15.72 -1.29 4.57
CA VAL A 311 -16.03 -2.50 3.79
C VAL A 311 -17.10 -3.33 4.51
N TRP A 312 -17.14 -3.32 5.84
CA TRP A 312 -18.22 -3.95 6.63
C TRP A 312 -19.58 -3.35 6.33
N ASP A 313 -19.72 -2.03 6.43
CA ASP A 313 -20.99 -1.33 6.21
C ASP A 313 -21.46 -1.53 4.77
N ALA A 314 -20.55 -1.46 3.80
CA ALA A 314 -20.85 -1.69 2.38
C ALA A 314 -21.38 -3.11 2.09
N ASN A 315 -20.91 -4.14 2.79
CA ASN A 315 -21.32 -5.54 2.59
C ASN A 315 -22.48 -5.99 3.47
N SER A 316 -22.76 -5.30 4.59
CA SER A 316 -23.86 -5.67 5.49
C SER A 316 -25.17 -4.97 5.15
N GLY A 317 -25.16 -3.98 4.26
CA GLY A 317 -26.33 -3.16 3.95
C GLY A 317 -26.72 -2.21 5.09
N GLN A 318 -25.94 -2.17 6.17
CA GLN A 318 -26.09 -1.21 7.28
C GLN A 318 -25.53 0.17 6.89
N VAL A 319 -25.92 0.66 5.72
CA VAL A 319 -25.47 1.97 5.22
C VAL A 319 -26.29 3.03 5.92
N GLN A 320 -25.85 3.46 7.10
CA GLN A 320 -26.23 4.80 7.55
C GLN A 320 -25.74 5.77 6.49
N THR A 321 -26.69 6.44 5.84
CA THR A 321 -26.36 7.35 4.75
C THR A 321 -25.80 8.63 5.33
N TRP A 322 -25.06 9.40 4.54
CA TRP A 322 -24.62 10.72 4.98
C TRP A 322 -25.82 11.64 5.27
N ARG A 323 -27.00 11.38 4.69
CA ARG A 323 -28.25 12.13 4.92
C ARG A 323 -28.79 11.98 6.34
N ASP A 324 -28.49 10.86 7.00
CA ASP A 324 -28.92 10.62 8.39
C ASP A 324 -28.29 11.63 9.36
N LYS A 325 -27.11 12.17 8.98
CA LYS A 325 -26.35 13.13 9.78
C LYS A 325 -26.42 14.55 9.23
N TRP A 326 -26.41 14.70 7.91
CA TRP A 326 -26.43 15.97 7.21
C TRP A 326 -27.60 15.98 6.25
N THR A 327 -28.80 16.24 6.79
CA THR A 327 -30.08 16.21 6.06
C THR A 327 -30.12 17.22 4.91
N ASP A 328 -29.57 18.41 5.14
CA ASP A 328 -29.50 19.50 4.16
C ASP A 328 -28.16 19.55 3.41
N GLY A 329 -27.32 18.52 3.60
CA GLY A 329 -26.03 18.42 2.93
C GLY A 329 -26.16 18.14 1.44
N THR A 330 -25.22 18.65 0.65
CA THR A 330 -25.14 18.35 -0.79
C THR A 330 -24.00 17.38 -1.06
N PHE A 331 -24.30 16.24 -1.70
CA PHE A 331 -23.25 15.30 -2.08
C PHE A 331 -22.32 15.90 -3.14
N VAL A 332 -21.01 15.89 -2.85
CA VAL A 332 -19.98 16.43 -3.74
C VAL A 332 -19.40 15.32 -4.60
N MET A 333 -18.78 14.32 -3.96
CA MET A 333 -18.15 13.19 -4.64
C MET A 333 -17.83 12.05 -3.67
N ARG A 334 -17.85 10.82 -4.18
CA ARG A 334 -17.35 9.62 -3.49
C ARG A 334 -15.90 9.37 -3.90
N VAL A 335 -14.99 9.28 -2.92
CA VAL A 335 -13.55 9.09 -3.16
C VAL A 335 -13.10 7.71 -2.68
N HIS A 336 -12.45 6.96 -3.56
CA HIS A 336 -11.84 5.67 -3.28
C HIS A 336 -10.32 5.74 -3.27
N LYS A 337 -9.69 4.68 -2.73
CA LYS A 337 -8.25 4.48 -2.91
C LYS A 337 -7.92 4.31 -4.40
N ASN A 338 -6.81 4.93 -4.81
CA ASN A 338 -6.35 5.06 -6.20
C ASN A 338 -7.22 5.91 -7.11
N ASP A 339 -8.23 6.62 -6.60
CA ASP A 339 -8.86 7.67 -7.40
C ASP A 339 -7.86 8.78 -7.72
N MET A 340 -8.04 9.39 -8.89
CA MET A 340 -7.28 10.56 -9.31
C MET A 340 -8.13 11.81 -9.06
N ILE A 341 -7.52 12.84 -8.50
CA ILE A 341 -8.15 14.11 -8.19
C ILE A 341 -7.35 15.22 -8.88
N GLN A 342 -8.03 16.01 -9.69
CA GLN A 342 -7.48 17.27 -10.18
C GLN A 342 -7.77 18.37 -9.16
N LEU A 343 -6.78 19.20 -8.89
CA LEU A 343 -6.86 20.30 -7.92
C LEU A 343 -5.89 21.43 -8.27
N PHE A 344 -6.13 22.59 -7.67
CA PHE A 344 -5.24 23.75 -7.70
C PHE A 344 -4.42 23.79 -6.41
N ASP A 345 -3.27 24.44 -6.42
CA ASP A 345 -2.57 24.73 -5.17
C ASP A 345 -3.23 25.92 -4.47
N TRP A 346 -3.14 25.94 -3.15
CA TRP A 346 -3.81 26.91 -2.29
C TRP A 346 -2.76 27.67 -1.50
N ASP A 347 -2.84 28.99 -1.58
CA ASP A 347 -2.03 29.90 -0.79
C ASP A 347 -2.79 30.25 0.50
N ASP A 348 -2.25 29.84 1.64
CA ASP A 348 -2.85 30.09 2.95
C ASP A 348 -2.69 31.56 3.38
N GLU A 349 -1.71 32.30 2.84
CA GLU A 349 -1.46 33.72 3.14
C GLU A 349 -2.40 34.62 2.33
N GLU A 350 -2.53 34.36 1.03
CA GLU A 350 -3.43 35.12 0.16
C GLU A 350 -4.90 34.66 0.26
N GLY A 351 -5.15 33.47 0.82
CA GLY A 351 -6.49 32.89 0.90
C GLY A 351 -7.08 32.63 -0.48
N SER A 352 -6.25 32.23 -1.45
CA SER A 352 -6.65 32.09 -2.84
C SER A 352 -5.96 30.90 -3.53
N VAL A 353 -6.46 30.52 -4.71
CA VAL A 353 -5.81 29.49 -5.53
C VAL A 353 -4.59 30.09 -6.24
N VAL A 354 -3.46 29.39 -6.18
CA VAL A 354 -2.24 29.81 -6.87
C VAL A 354 -2.49 29.83 -8.37
N GLN A 355 -2.35 31.01 -8.99
CA GLN A 355 -2.64 31.19 -10.41
C GLN A 355 -1.76 30.29 -11.29
N GLY A 356 -2.36 29.62 -12.27
CA GLY A 356 -1.66 28.70 -13.18
C GLY A 356 -1.34 27.32 -12.60
N SER A 357 -1.54 27.11 -11.28
CA SER A 357 -1.43 25.77 -10.69
C SER A 357 -2.55 24.87 -11.22
N ASN A 358 -2.23 23.62 -11.57
CA ASN A 358 -3.22 22.62 -11.93
C ASN A 358 -2.57 21.24 -11.87
N ALA A 359 -2.79 20.52 -10.78
CA ALA A 359 -2.17 19.22 -10.55
C ALA A 359 -3.23 18.13 -10.54
N ILE A 360 -2.89 16.97 -11.11
CA ILE A 360 -3.60 15.72 -10.86
C ILE A 360 -2.82 14.98 -9.78
N LYS A 361 -3.51 14.46 -8.77
CA LYS A 361 -2.92 13.68 -7.68
C LYS A 361 -3.68 12.37 -7.48
N ARG A 362 -2.97 11.32 -7.07
CA ARG A 362 -3.53 10.01 -6.71
C ARG A 362 -3.86 9.98 -5.23
N VAL A 363 -5.05 9.49 -4.88
CA VAL A 363 -5.45 9.21 -3.50
C VAL A 363 -4.82 7.89 -3.04
N VAL A 364 -3.71 7.95 -2.30
CA VAL A 364 -2.97 6.75 -1.89
C VAL A 364 -3.54 6.13 -0.62
N ARG A 365 -4.03 6.96 0.31
CA ARG A 365 -4.63 6.53 1.58
C ARG A 365 -5.81 7.40 1.96
N LEU A 366 -6.88 6.73 2.38
CA LEU A 366 -8.02 7.34 3.07
C LEU A 366 -7.73 7.31 4.57
N ALA A 367 -7.69 8.46 5.25
CA ALA A 367 -7.44 8.56 6.69
C ALA A 367 -8.58 9.34 7.38
N PRO A 368 -9.79 8.77 7.43
CA PRO A 368 -10.98 9.49 7.91
C PRO A 368 -10.93 9.84 9.40
N SER A 369 -10.21 9.08 10.24
CA SER A 369 -9.98 9.43 11.65
C SER A 369 -9.26 10.78 11.79
N SER A 370 -8.33 11.07 10.88
CA SER A 370 -7.62 12.36 10.78
C SER A 370 -8.29 13.35 9.82
N ARG A 371 -9.46 13.00 9.27
CA ARG A 371 -10.26 13.81 8.32
C ARG A 371 -9.49 14.29 7.09
N LEU A 372 -8.57 13.45 6.58
CA LEU A 372 -7.73 13.81 5.43
C LEU A 372 -7.43 12.64 4.50
N PHE A 373 -6.93 12.98 3.31
CA PHE A 373 -6.36 12.05 2.34
C PHE A 373 -4.86 12.27 2.20
N TYR A 374 -4.14 11.17 1.93
CA TYR A 374 -2.74 11.21 1.54
C TYR A 374 -2.69 11.20 0.01
N LEU A 375 -2.24 12.30 -0.56
CA LEU A 375 -2.16 12.48 -2.01
C LEU A 375 -0.70 12.39 -2.46
N SER A 376 -0.48 11.77 -3.62
CA SER A 376 0.82 11.75 -4.32
C SER A 376 0.66 12.24 -5.75
N GLY A 377 1.74 12.71 -6.37
CA GLY A 377 1.78 12.85 -7.83
C GLY A 377 1.47 11.51 -8.52
N PRO A 378 0.94 11.52 -9.76
CA PRO A 378 0.60 10.31 -10.52
C PRO A 378 1.84 9.51 -10.92
N LEU A 379 2.98 10.18 -11.00
CA LEU A 379 4.28 9.62 -11.39
C LEU A 379 4.95 8.89 -10.23
N GLU A 380 4.59 9.23 -8.98
CA GLU A 380 5.30 8.77 -7.79
C GLU A 380 5.15 7.26 -7.54
N ALA A 381 6.29 6.60 -7.43
CA ALA A 381 6.43 5.17 -7.19
C ALA A 381 7.41 4.89 -6.03
N GLY A 382 7.78 3.62 -5.85
CA GLY A 382 8.69 3.20 -4.78
C GLY A 382 8.04 3.19 -3.39
N ALA A 383 8.87 3.20 -2.36
CA ALA A 383 8.43 3.16 -0.96
C ALA A 383 8.08 4.57 -0.47
N LEU A 384 6.93 5.11 -0.90
CA LEU A 384 6.51 6.51 -0.68
C LEU A 384 6.67 7.00 0.77
N GLN A 385 6.35 6.16 1.76
CA GLN A 385 6.52 6.56 3.17
C GLN A 385 8.00 6.75 3.53
N LYS A 386 8.88 5.85 3.10
CA LYS A 386 10.33 6.00 3.33
C LYS A 386 10.89 7.21 2.62
N ARG A 387 10.43 7.48 1.39
CA ARG A 387 10.81 8.67 0.61
C ARG A 387 10.36 9.96 1.30
N HIS A 388 9.16 9.99 1.88
CA HIS A 388 8.69 11.14 2.65
C HIS A 388 9.50 11.38 3.93
N GLU A 389 10.01 10.32 4.56
CA GLU A 389 10.83 10.38 5.78
C GLU A 389 12.30 10.70 5.49
N ASP A 390 12.77 10.49 4.25
CA ASP A 390 14.11 10.83 3.81
C ASP A 390 14.23 12.31 3.44
N ALA A 391 15.11 13.03 4.15
CA ALA A 391 15.34 14.45 3.95
C ALA A 391 15.89 14.77 2.55
N GLU A 392 16.63 13.85 1.95
CA GLU A 392 17.29 14.02 0.64
C GLU A 392 16.38 13.67 -0.55
N ASP A 393 15.25 12.97 -0.31
CA ASP A 393 14.26 12.71 -1.35
C ASP A 393 13.31 13.92 -1.49
N ALA A 394 13.03 14.31 -2.73
CA ALA A 394 12.13 15.43 -3.02
C ALA A 394 10.65 15.12 -2.74
N PHE A 395 10.25 13.86 -2.66
CA PHE A 395 8.86 13.47 -2.47
C PHE A 395 8.36 13.81 -1.08
N ARG A 396 7.20 14.49 -1.02
CA ARG A 396 6.45 14.71 0.20
C ARG A 396 4.98 14.38 -0.02
N TRP A 397 4.34 13.81 1.00
CA TRP A 397 2.90 13.65 1.00
C TRP A 397 2.20 15.01 0.93
N ASP A 398 1.17 15.10 0.09
CA ASP A 398 0.19 16.17 0.20
C ASP A 398 -0.96 15.69 1.09
N PHE A 399 -0.98 16.18 2.32
CA PHE A 399 -2.05 15.93 3.29
C PHE A 399 -3.19 16.92 3.07
N ALA A 400 -4.24 16.47 2.39
CA ALA A 400 -5.41 17.30 2.12
C ALA A 400 -6.56 16.89 3.03
N ASN A 401 -6.93 17.77 3.97
CA ASN A 401 -8.20 17.63 4.68
C ASN A 401 -9.37 17.92 3.72
N PHE A 402 -10.59 17.52 4.12
CA PHE A 402 -11.76 17.62 3.23
C PHE A 402 -12.07 19.05 2.78
N ASP A 403 -11.94 20.03 3.66
CA ASP A 403 -12.22 21.43 3.31
C ASP A 403 -11.09 22.06 2.46
N LYS A 404 -9.85 21.64 2.67
CA LYS A 404 -8.72 22.03 1.81
C LYS A 404 -8.93 21.55 0.37
N LEU A 405 -9.58 20.41 0.16
CA LEU A 405 -9.98 19.96 -1.19
C LEU A 405 -11.00 20.91 -1.82
N ARG A 406 -11.97 21.45 -1.05
CA ARG A 406 -12.93 22.45 -1.53
C ARG A 406 -12.23 23.73 -1.98
N LEU A 407 -11.36 24.27 -1.12
CA LEU A 407 -10.59 25.49 -1.40
C LEU A 407 -9.74 25.34 -2.68
N ARG A 408 -9.16 24.16 -2.86
CA ARG A 408 -8.38 23.76 -4.04
C ARG A 408 -9.21 23.38 -5.26
N ARG A 409 -10.54 23.56 -5.21
CA ARG A 409 -11.51 23.23 -6.28
C ARG A 409 -11.35 21.80 -6.79
N ALA A 410 -11.13 20.87 -5.86
CA ALA A 410 -10.82 19.49 -6.19
C ALA A 410 -11.99 18.81 -6.91
N ARG A 411 -11.67 18.06 -7.97
CA ARG A 411 -12.64 17.20 -8.68
C ARG A 411 -12.01 15.87 -9.05
N ARG A 412 -12.83 14.82 -9.08
CA ARG A 412 -12.36 13.51 -9.57
C ARG A 412 -12.06 13.57 -11.06
N VAL A 413 -11.01 12.86 -11.46
CA VAL A 413 -10.68 12.61 -12.85
C VAL A 413 -10.41 11.13 -13.04
N ARG A 414 -10.64 10.63 -14.26
CA ARG A 414 -10.24 9.29 -14.69
C ARG A 414 -9.19 9.43 -15.77
N ILE A 415 -8.10 8.69 -15.63
CA ILE A 415 -7.10 8.53 -16.69
C ILE A 415 -7.37 7.15 -17.29
N ASP A 416 -7.81 7.11 -18.55
CA ASP A 416 -8.05 5.83 -19.23
C ASP A 416 -6.74 5.07 -19.50
N GLU A 417 -6.85 3.84 -19.98
CA GLU A 417 -5.71 2.95 -20.22
C GLU A 417 -4.70 3.50 -21.26
N LEU A 418 -5.11 4.51 -22.02
CA LEU A 418 -4.28 5.21 -23.02
C LEU A 418 -3.73 6.55 -22.51
N GLY A 419 -3.98 6.90 -21.25
CA GLY A 419 -3.49 8.14 -20.64
C GLY A 419 -4.37 9.37 -20.91
N ARG A 420 -5.58 9.20 -21.47
CA ARG A 420 -6.48 10.35 -21.69
C ARG A 420 -7.20 10.71 -20.40
N VAL A 421 -7.26 12.00 -20.12
CA VAL A 421 -7.86 12.54 -18.89
C VAL A 421 -9.33 12.87 -19.14
N HIS A 422 -10.20 12.30 -18.32
CA HIS A 422 -11.64 12.51 -18.34
C HIS A 422 -12.07 13.12 -17.00
N THR A 423 -12.75 14.27 -17.02
CA THR A 423 -13.25 14.90 -15.80
C THR A 423 -14.54 14.23 -15.33
N ILE A 424 -14.67 14.03 -14.02
CA ILE A 424 -15.90 13.51 -13.40
C ILE A 424 -16.55 14.68 -12.65
N PRO A 425 -17.76 15.13 -13.05
CA PRO A 425 -18.44 16.22 -12.36
C PRO A 425 -18.85 15.83 -10.94
N HIS A 426 -18.99 16.82 -10.07
CA HIS A 426 -19.59 16.63 -8.74
C HIS A 426 -21.04 16.12 -8.87
N GLY A 427 -21.55 15.50 -7.80
CA GLY A 427 -22.90 14.96 -7.74
C GLY A 427 -23.09 13.61 -8.44
N LYS A 428 -22.07 13.08 -9.11
CA LYS A 428 -22.09 11.70 -9.64
C LYS A 428 -21.48 10.73 -8.62
N GLU A 429 -22.29 9.74 -8.21
CA GLU A 429 -21.84 8.63 -7.36
C GLU A 429 -20.84 7.71 -8.08
#